data_AF-A0A5C7SE18-F1
#
_entry.id   AF-A0A5C7SE18-F1
#
_cell.length_a   1.000
_cell.length_b   1.000
_cell.length_c   1.000
_cell.angle_alpha   90.00
_cell.angle_beta   90.00
_cell.angle_gamma   90.00
#
_symmetry.space_group_name_H-M   'P 1'
#
loop_
_entity.id
_entity.type
_entity.pdbx_description
1 polymer ?
#
loop_
_entity_poly.entity_id
_entity_poly.type
_entity_poly.pdbx_seq_one_letter_code
_entity_poly.pdbx_strand_id
1 'polypeptide(L)'
;MSTLQTHIIDTSSRNRSAISNGSWRLDGIDNRSALGRRYRDLCQSFADDLGGADSLTEPQCAQIRQLAAITVESEKLQASIVRGEDVDHVALVRLTNLTARLVKQLGIKSGKARKRTQAEILASRRGAAA
;
A
#
# COMPACT_ATOMS: atom_id res chain seq x y z
N MET A 1 -25.21 32.80 35.65
CA MET A 1 -24.69 33.13 34.30
C MET A 1 -23.62 32.10 33.97
N SER A 2 -23.96 31.09 33.17
CA SER A 2 -23.04 30.03 32.76
C SER A 2 -22.51 30.37 31.37
N THR A 3 -21.22 30.69 31.28
CA THR A 3 -20.53 30.88 30.00
C THR A 3 -20.24 29.50 29.42
N LEU A 4 -21.11 29.03 28.53
CA LEU A 4 -20.81 27.89 27.67
C LEU A 4 -19.66 28.30 26.74
N GLN A 5 -18.44 27.97 27.15
CA GLN A 5 -17.26 28.15 26.33
C GLN A 5 -17.30 27.10 25.22
N THR A 6 -17.92 27.48 24.09
CA THR A 6 -17.89 26.70 22.86
C THR A 6 -16.43 26.59 22.42
N HIS A 7 -15.81 25.43 22.66
CA HIS A 7 -14.48 25.14 22.18
C HIS A 7 -14.55 25.15 20.66
N ILE A 8 -13.99 26.17 20.01
CA ILE A 8 -13.81 26.19 18.57
C ILE A 8 -12.80 25.10 18.27
N ILE A 9 -13.27 23.96 17.76
CA ILE A 9 -12.39 22.93 17.20
C ILE A 9 -11.86 23.53 15.90
N ASP A 10 -10.64 24.08 15.95
CA ASP A 10 -9.97 24.57 14.76
C ASP A 10 -9.61 23.36 13.88
N THR A 11 -10.46 23.09 12.89
CA THR A 11 -10.29 22.03 11.90
C THR A 11 -9.37 22.44 10.75
N SER A 12 -8.62 23.54 10.86
CA SER A 12 -7.70 23.97 9.83
C SER A 12 -6.70 22.86 9.49
N SER A 13 -6.78 22.38 8.25
CA SER A 13 -5.84 21.38 7.72
C SER A 13 -4.39 21.87 7.73
N ARG A 14 -4.16 23.18 7.82
CA ARG A 14 -2.82 23.77 7.94
C ARG A 14 -2.18 23.60 9.31
N ASN A 15 -2.99 23.42 10.37
CA ASN A 15 -2.47 23.19 11.72
C ASN A 15 -2.17 21.71 11.98
N ARG A 16 -2.72 20.82 11.16
CA ARG A 16 -2.44 19.38 11.20
C ARG A 16 -1.26 19.04 10.30
N SER A 17 -0.47 18.05 10.72
CA SER A 17 0.62 17.52 9.89
C SER A 17 0.08 17.01 8.55
N ALA A 18 0.82 17.26 7.47
CA ALA A 18 0.50 16.72 6.14
C ALA A 18 0.39 15.18 6.13
N ILE A 19 1.14 14.52 7.03
CA ILE A 19 1.10 13.06 7.23
C ILE A 19 -0.29 12.62 7.71
N SER A 20 -0.91 13.38 8.60
CA SER A 20 -2.21 13.09 9.21
C SER A 20 -3.41 13.64 8.41
N ASN A 21 -3.16 14.34 7.30
CA ASN A 21 -4.20 14.97 6.47
C ASN A 21 -4.68 14.07 5.32
N GLY A 22 -4.42 12.76 5.36
CA GLY A 22 -4.89 11.80 4.34
C GLY A 22 -4.19 11.91 2.98
N SER A 23 -3.21 12.81 2.83
CA SER A 23 -2.52 13.06 1.55
C SER A 23 -1.48 11.98 1.17
N TRP A 24 -1.30 10.96 2.02
CA TRP A 24 -0.21 9.96 1.96
C TRP A 24 1.18 10.59 1.78
N ARG A 25 1.34 11.84 2.21
CA ARG A 25 2.59 12.58 2.11
C ARG A 25 3.54 12.18 3.24
N LEU A 26 4.81 12.01 2.91
CA LEU A 26 5.89 11.99 3.90
C LEU A 26 6.40 13.42 4.14
N ASP A 27 6.97 13.67 5.30
CA ASP A 27 7.48 14.99 5.64
C ASP A 27 8.51 15.46 4.60
N GLY A 28 8.35 16.70 4.12
CA GLY A 28 9.18 17.27 3.06
C GLY A 28 9.04 16.67 1.65
N ILE A 29 8.13 15.70 1.41
CA ILE A 29 8.01 15.01 0.12
C ILE A 29 6.73 15.42 -0.63
N ASP A 30 6.83 15.90 -1.88
CA ASP A 30 5.65 16.35 -2.65
C ASP A 30 4.93 15.22 -3.43
N ASN A 31 5.47 14.00 -3.45
CA ASN A 31 4.93 12.85 -4.22
C ASN A 31 4.78 13.09 -5.75
N ARG A 32 5.48 14.10 -6.32
CA ARG A 32 5.47 14.40 -7.76
C ARG A 32 6.50 13.63 -8.58
N SER A 33 7.58 13.14 -7.95
CA SER A 33 8.58 12.28 -8.60
C SER A 33 7.98 10.93 -9.00
N ALA A 34 8.62 10.20 -9.91
CA ALA A 34 8.15 8.88 -10.33
C ALA A 34 7.94 7.92 -9.13
N LEU A 35 8.93 7.85 -8.24
CA LEU A 35 8.84 7.05 -7.01
C LEU A 35 7.78 7.58 -6.04
N GLY A 36 7.67 8.91 -5.90
CA GLY A 36 6.66 9.52 -5.05
C GLY A 36 5.22 9.26 -5.53
N ARG A 37 5.01 9.23 -6.85
CA ARG A 37 3.73 8.82 -7.44
C ARG A 37 3.45 7.36 -7.15
N ARG A 38 4.42 6.47 -7.44
CA ARG A 38 4.29 5.03 -7.17
C ARG A 38 3.97 4.74 -5.71
N TYR A 39 4.66 5.40 -4.79
CA TYR A 39 4.41 5.29 -3.35
C TYR A 39 2.98 5.69 -2.98
N ARG A 40 2.49 6.85 -3.46
CA ARG A 40 1.11 7.28 -3.22
C ARG A 40 0.10 6.31 -3.81
N ASP A 41 0.33 5.82 -5.02
CA ASP A 41 -0.58 4.89 -5.70
C ASP A 41 -0.67 3.55 -4.93
N LEU A 42 0.44 3.06 -4.38
CA LEU A 42 0.45 1.89 -3.50
C LEU A 42 -0.31 2.13 -2.19
N CYS A 43 -0.09 3.27 -1.53
CA CYS A 43 -0.83 3.62 -0.31
C CYS A 43 -2.34 3.63 -0.57
N GLN A 44 -2.78 4.24 -1.67
CA GLN A 44 -4.19 4.27 -2.04
C GLN A 44 -4.73 2.87 -2.31
N SER A 45 -4.02 2.06 -3.10
CA SER A 45 -4.43 0.68 -3.38
C SER A 45 -4.58 -0.18 -2.12
N PHE A 46 -3.62 -0.10 -1.19
CA PHE A 46 -3.70 -0.84 0.07
C PHE A 46 -4.80 -0.32 1.00
N ALA A 47 -5.08 0.98 0.97
CA ALA A 47 -6.21 1.55 1.69
C ALA A 47 -7.54 1.08 1.12
N ASP A 48 -7.68 1.04 -0.21
CA ASP A 48 -8.87 0.57 -0.91
C ASP A 48 -9.17 -0.91 -0.58
N ASP A 49 -8.13 -1.76 -0.51
CA ASP A 49 -8.25 -3.16 -0.08
C ASP A 49 -8.79 -3.32 1.36
N LEU A 50 -8.67 -2.27 2.18
CA LEU A 50 -9.13 -2.22 3.57
C LEU A 50 -10.43 -1.43 3.76
N GLY A 51 -11.11 -1.06 2.67
CA GLY A 51 -12.38 -0.34 2.71
C GLY A 51 -12.29 1.15 2.36
N GLY A 52 -11.11 1.62 1.95
CA GLY A 52 -10.85 3.02 1.59
C GLY A 52 -10.14 3.79 2.71
N ALA A 53 -9.57 4.95 2.36
CA ALA A 53 -8.77 5.75 3.30
C ALA A 53 -9.56 6.27 4.50
N ASP A 54 -10.85 6.58 4.31
CA ASP A 54 -11.71 7.15 5.37
C ASP A 54 -12.09 6.13 6.45
N SER A 55 -11.99 4.83 6.17
CA SER A 55 -12.28 3.76 7.14
C SER A 55 -11.07 3.33 7.96
N LEU A 56 -9.90 3.93 7.71
CA LEU A 56 -8.65 3.52 8.35
C LEU A 56 -8.40 4.25 9.67
N THR A 57 -7.89 3.50 10.63
CA THR A 57 -7.30 4.06 11.85
C THR A 57 -5.88 4.56 11.58
N GLU A 58 -5.40 5.54 12.36
CA GLU A 58 -4.03 6.07 12.19
C GLU A 58 -2.92 4.97 12.25
N PRO A 59 -2.99 3.95 13.14
CA PRO A 59 -2.03 2.85 13.10
C PRO A 59 -2.03 2.07 11.78
N GLN A 60 -3.21 1.84 11.18
CA GLN A 60 -3.32 1.20 9.87
C GLN A 60 -2.73 2.10 8.78
N CYS A 61 -3.00 3.41 8.81
CA CYS A 61 -2.37 4.37 7.90
C CYS A 61 -0.84 4.33 8.01
N ALA A 62 -0.29 4.26 9.23
CA ALA A 62 1.15 4.14 9.44
C ALA A 62 1.73 2.83 8.88
N GLN A 63 1.03 1.70 9.07
CA GLN A 63 1.43 0.41 8.52
C GLN A 63 1.37 0.39 6.98
N ILE A 64 0.37 1.03 6.38
CA ILE A 64 0.26 1.17 4.91
C ILE A 64 1.42 2.01 4.37
N ARG A 65 1.73 3.15 5.01
CA ARG A 65 2.89 3.98 4.64
C ARG A 65 4.19 3.16 4.67
N GLN A 66 4.38 2.37 5.73
CA GLN A 66 5.54 1.48 5.86
C GLN A 66 5.57 0.41 4.76
N LEU A 67 4.44 -0.25 4.50
CA LEU A 67 4.31 -1.28 3.47
C LEU A 67 4.61 -0.72 2.07
N ALA A 68 4.08 0.45 1.73
CA ALA A 68 4.34 1.11 0.46
C ALA A 68 5.82 1.48 0.30
N ALA A 69 6.47 2.01 1.35
CA ALA A 69 7.89 2.35 1.30
C ALA A 69 8.79 1.13 1.05
N ILE A 70 8.54 0.02 1.77
CA ILE A 70 9.27 -1.24 1.58
C ILE A 70 9.03 -1.82 0.18
N THR A 71 7.80 -1.72 -0.32
CA THR A 71 7.45 -2.22 -1.66
C THR A 71 8.20 -1.44 -2.74
N VAL A 72 8.22 -0.10 -2.67
CA VAL A 72 8.99 0.74 -3.60
C VAL A 72 10.49 0.40 -3.56
N GLU A 73 11.05 0.16 -2.37
CA GLU A 73 12.46 -0.21 -2.26
C GLU A 73 12.73 -1.60 -2.85
N SER A 74 11.84 -2.56 -2.62
CA SER A 74 11.91 -3.88 -3.25
C SER A 74 11.83 -3.79 -4.79
N GLU A 75 10.93 -2.95 -5.32
CA GLU A 75 10.80 -2.71 -6.77
C GLU A 75 12.09 -2.14 -7.36
N LYS A 76 12.78 -1.23 -6.65
CA LYS A 76 14.08 -0.69 -7.06
C LYS A 76 15.15 -1.78 -7.13
N LEU A 77 15.27 -2.60 -6.10
CA LEU A 77 16.24 -3.71 -6.08
C LEU A 77 15.96 -4.73 -7.19
N GLN A 78 14.69 -5.05 -7.42
CA GLN A 78 14.27 -5.93 -8.52
C GLN A 78 14.64 -5.35 -9.89
N ALA A 79 14.43 -4.04 -10.08
CA ALA A 79 14.82 -3.37 -11.32
C ALA A 79 16.34 -3.41 -11.54
N SER A 80 17.14 -3.24 -10.49
CA SER A 80 18.60 -3.40 -10.54
C SER A 80 19.02 -4.81 -10.92
N ILE A 81 18.38 -5.84 -10.34
CA ILE A 81 18.62 -7.25 -10.71
C ILE A 81 18.33 -7.48 -12.20
N VAL A 82 17.22 -6.98 -12.71
CA VAL A 82 16.83 -7.14 -14.13
C VAL A 82 17.82 -6.42 -15.06
N ARG A 83 18.43 -5.31 -14.61
CA ARG A 83 19.48 -4.61 -15.35
C ARG A 83 20.85 -5.31 -15.30
N GLY A 84 21.00 -6.38 -14.50
CA GLY A 84 22.26 -7.08 -14.31
C GLY A 84 23.25 -6.34 -13.39
N GLU A 85 22.76 -5.42 -12.55
CA GLU A 85 23.56 -4.74 -11.54
C GLU A 85 23.81 -5.67 -10.34
N ASP A 86 24.89 -5.44 -9.59
CA ASP A 86 25.11 -6.11 -8.32
C ASP A 86 24.16 -5.55 -7.25
N VAL A 87 23.50 -6.44 -6.53
CA VAL A 87 22.44 -6.08 -5.58
C VAL A 87 22.58 -6.91 -4.31
N ASP A 88 22.36 -6.28 -3.16
CA ASP A 88 22.25 -7.00 -1.89
C ASP A 88 20.98 -7.89 -1.87
N HIS A 89 21.15 -9.15 -2.27
CA HIS A 89 20.10 -10.16 -2.25
C HIS A 89 19.55 -10.41 -0.84
N VAL A 90 20.36 -10.21 0.20
CA VAL A 90 19.91 -10.39 1.59
C VAL A 90 18.96 -9.26 1.98
N ALA A 91 19.23 -8.02 1.57
CA ALA A 91 18.30 -6.91 1.74
C ALA A 91 16.96 -7.19 1.05
N LEU A 92 16.98 -7.68 -0.19
CA LEU A 92 15.74 -8.01 -0.92
C LEU A 92 14.91 -9.09 -0.21
N VAL A 93 15.55 -10.15 0.31
CA VAL A 93 14.86 -11.20 1.07
C VAL A 93 14.23 -10.63 2.36
N ARG A 94 14.94 -9.76 3.08
CA ARG A 94 14.43 -9.11 4.30
C ARG A 94 13.21 -8.24 4.00
N LEU A 95 13.27 -7.41 2.96
CA LEU A 95 12.16 -6.55 2.55
C LEU A 95 10.94 -7.39 2.16
N THR A 96 11.14 -8.46 1.38
CA THR A 96 10.07 -9.36 0.95
C THR A 96 9.37 -10.04 2.14
N ASN A 97 10.16 -10.53 3.12
CA ASN A 97 9.62 -11.14 4.34
C ASN A 97 8.84 -10.13 5.19
N LEU A 98 9.33 -8.89 5.28
CA LEU A 98 8.65 -7.82 6.00
C LEU A 98 7.34 -7.42 5.32
N THR A 99 7.33 -7.34 3.99
CA THR A 99 6.11 -7.13 3.18
C THR A 99 5.06 -8.21 3.46
N ALA A 100 5.44 -9.49 3.40
CA ALA A 100 4.52 -10.59 3.69
C ALA A 100 3.93 -10.52 5.11
N ARG A 101 4.74 -10.13 6.10
CA ARG A 101 4.29 -9.93 7.47
C ARG A 101 3.31 -8.77 7.60
N LEU A 102 3.61 -7.61 7.00
CA LEU A 102 2.76 -6.42 7.07
C LEU A 102 1.42 -6.63 6.37
N VAL A 103 1.42 -7.25 5.19
CA VAL A 103 0.19 -7.62 4.46
C VAL A 103 -0.69 -8.52 5.32
N LYS A 104 -0.10 -9.53 5.98
CA LYS A 104 -0.82 -10.42 6.90
C LYS A 104 -1.36 -9.68 8.12
N GLN A 105 -0.58 -8.76 8.71
CA GLN A 105 -0.98 -7.96 9.87
C GLN A 105 -2.13 -7.00 9.55
N LEU A 106 -2.12 -6.39 8.37
CA LEU A 106 -3.19 -5.53 7.89
C LEU A 106 -4.46 -6.31 7.52
N GLY A 107 -4.36 -7.63 7.33
CA GLY A 107 -5.49 -8.46 6.92
C GLY A 107 -5.89 -8.23 5.46
N ILE A 108 -5.01 -7.66 4.65
CA ILE A 108 -5.20 -7.50 3.20
C ILE A 108 -5.37 -8.89 2.61
N LYS A 109 -6.58 -9.18 2.13
CA LYS A 109 -6.90 -10.48 1.55
C LYS A 109 -6.25 -10.50 0.17
N SER A 110 -5.28 -11.39 -0.03
CA SER A 110 -4.92 -11.79 -1.38
C SER A 110 -6.19 -12.31 -2.02
N GLY A 111 -6.74 -11.58 -2.99
CA GLY A 111 -7.96 -11.95 -3.69
C GLY A 111 -7.80 -13.39 -4.13
N LYS A 112 -8.58 -14.31 -3.53
CA LYS A 112 -8.57 -15.70 -3.98
C LYS A 112 -9.09 -15.64 -5.40
N ALA A 113 -8.19 -15.73 -6.37
CA ALA A 113 -8.58 -15.90 -7.77
C ALA A 113 -9.61 -17.02 -7.80
N ARG A 114 -10.77 -16.77 -8.42
CA ARG A 114 -11.83 -17.75 -8.55
C ARG A 114 -11.18 -19.02 -9.12
N LYS A 115 -11.13 -20.09 -8.33
CA LYS A 115 -10.60 -21.37 -8.80
C LYS A 115 -11.49 -21.81 -9.95
N ARG A 116 -10.93 -21.92 -11.16
CA ARG A 116 -11.65 -22.50 -12.30
C ARG A 116 -12.11 -23.91 -11.91
N THR A 117 -13.37 -24.21 -12.17
CA THR A 117 -13.93 -25.53 -11.90
C THR A 117 -13.31 -26.55 -12.85
N GLN A 118 -13.31 -27.84 -12.47
CA GLN A 118 -12.80 -28.90 -13.35
C GLN A 118 -13.52 -28.90 -14.71
N ALA A 119 -14.82 -28.59 -14.73
CA ALA A 119 -15.59 -28.47 -15.97
C ALA A 119 -15.04 -27.38 -16.90
N GLU A 120 -14.70 -26.20 -16.37
CA GLU A 120 -14.12 -25.09 -17.14
C GLU A 120 -12.72 -25.45 -17.68
N ILE A 121 -11.92 -26.19 -16.92
CA ILE A 121 -10.59 -26.67 -17.35
C ILE A 121 -10.72 -27.71 -18.48
N LEU A 122 -11.62 -28.67 -18.33
CA LEU A 122 -11.87 -29.71 -19.34
C LEU A 122 -12.42 -29.13 -20.65
N ALA A 123 -13.31 -28.14 -20.57
CA ALA A 123 -13.83 -27.44 -21.74
C ALA A 123 -12.71 -26.70 -22.50
N SER A 124 -11.80 -26.01 -21.79
CA SER A 124 -10.66 -25.33 -22.42
C SER A 124 -9.68 -26.28 -23.11
N ARG A 125 -9.55 -27.53 -22.65
CA ARG A 125 -8.67 -28.54 -23.25
C ARG A 125 -9.28 -29.20 -24.48
N ARG A 126 -10.59 -29.42 -24.50
CA ARG A 126 -11.30 -29.99 -25.66
C ARG A 126 -11.32 -29.04 -26.86
N GLY A 127 -11.40 -27.72 -26.62
CA GLY A 127 -11.36 -26.72 -27.71
C GLY A 127 -9.99 -26.49 -28.35
N ALA A 128 -8.90 -26.96 -27.73
CA ALA A 128 -7.54 -26.78 -28.25
C ALA A 128 -7.04 -27.98 -29.09
N ALA A 129 -7.85 -29.05 -29.19
CA ALA A 129 -7.52 -30.29 -29.90
C ALA A 129 -8.39 -30.51 -31.17
N ALA A 130 -9.00 -29.43 -31.68
CA ALA A 130 -9.79 -29.41 -32.91
C ALA A 130 -9.09 -28.56 -33.97
#